data_AF-A0A380CT69-F1
#
_entry.id   AF-A0A380CT69-F1
#
_cell.length_a   1.000
_cell.length_b   1.000
_cell.length_c   1.000
_cell.angle_alpha   90.00
_cell.angle_beta   90.00
_cell.angle_gamma   90.00
#
_symmetry.space_group_name_H-M   'P 1'
#
loop_
_entity.id
_entity.type
_entity.pdbx_description
1 polymer ?
#
loop_
_entity_poly.entity_id
_entity_poly.type
_entity_poly.pdbx_seq_one_letter_code
_entity_poly.pdbx_strand_id
1 'polypeptide(L)'
;MQISTIGVDINTAKQQEKNVVNAIAENNVKHIVYTSMVQARPNTIFQGTQTHNHTEELIRTTKIPYTFFRNSMYMEAIPELIGNALQTNEIRYPSGSGKVSFVSRTDIAEAITNVLTESTHDNKAYEITGSTAYSFAELAKAISAEKSINVNHTDISDMDFREELISYQMPVEVVDLLVSMANGIKAGEFSYIDSTLEKLLGRKSLDLNEFIKGL
;
A
#
# COMPACT_ATOMS: atom_id res chain seq x y z
N MET A 1 6.59 13.27 13.99
CA MET A 1 6.76 11.85 14.31
C MET A 1 6.06 11.04 13.22
N GLN A 2 6.71 10.02 12.66
CA GLN A 2 6.09 9.08 11.71
C GLN A 2 5.64 7.84 12.50
N ILE A 3 4.40 7.41 12.27
CA ILE A 3 3.83 6.19 12.87
C ILE A 3 3.47 5.26 11.70
N SER A 4 3.94 4.02 11.76
CA SER A 4 3.56 2.96 10.82
C SER A 4 3.44 1.66 11.61
N THR A 5 2.24 1.10 11.62
CA THR A 5 1.98 -0.24 12.15
C THR A 5 1.01 -0.93 11.21
N ILE A 6 1.44 -2.06 10.66
CA ILE A 6 0.54 -3.08 10.12
C ILE A 6 0.65 -4.22 11.13
N GLY A 7 -0.27 -4.28 12.09
CA GLY A 7 -0.30 -5.38 13.05
C GLY A 7 -1.03 -6.57 12.44
N VAL A 8 -0.42 -7.76 12.54
CA VAL A 8 -0.99 -9.02 12.06
C VAL A 8 -2.25 -9.41 12.85
N ASP A 9 -2.33 -8.99 14.11
CA ASP A 9 -3.56 -8.99 14.90
C ASP A 9 -4.14 -7.58 14.96
N ILE A 10 -5.33 -7.39 14.39
CA ILE A 10 -6.05 -6.12 14.35
C ILE A 10 -6.26 -5.55 15.77
N ASN A 11 -6.47 -6.38 16.79
CA ASN A 11 -6.66 -5.90 18.15
C ASN A 11 -5.35 -5.41 18.77
N THR A 12 -4.26 -6.15 18.56
CA THR A 12 -2.92 -5.71 18.96
C THR A 12 -2.50 -4.44 18.20
N ALA A 13 -2.78 -4.34 16.89
CA ALA A 13 -2.52 -3.15 16.09
C ALA A 13 -3.24 -1.91 16.65
N LYS A 14 -4.55 -2.05 16.90
CA LYS A 14 -5.37 -0.99 17.50
C LYS A 14 -4.86 -0.56 18.87
N GLN A 15 -4.41 -1.51 19.69
CA GLN A 15 -3.88 -1.20 21.01
C GLN A 15 -2.52 -0.50 20.94
N GLN A 16 -1.62 -0.94 20.05
CA GLN A 16 -0.34 -0.28 19.80
C GLN A 16 -0.54 1.16 19.33
N GLU A 17 -1.47 1.37 18.39
CA GLU A 17 -1.78 2.70 17.86
C GLU A 17 -2.39 3.61 18.91
N LYS A 18 -3.30 3.09 19.74
CA LYS A 18 -3.84 3.85 20.88
C LYS A 18 -2.75 4.25 21.86
N ASN A 19 -1.80 3.37 22.15
CA ASN A 19 -0.67 3.68 23.03
C ASN A 19 0.22 4.78 22.44
N VAL A 20 0.51 4.71 21.14
CA VAL A 20 1.29 5.75 20.45
C VAL A 20 0.54 7.09 20.45
N VAL A 21 -0.75 7.08 20.15
CA VAL A 21 -1.61 8.28 20.18
C VAL A 21 -1.63 8.93 21.57
N ASN A 22 -1.78 8.12 22.63
CA ASN A 22 -1.73 8.62 24.00
C ASN A 22 -0.36 9.20 24.35
N ALA A 23 0.73 8.51 24.02
CA ALA A 23 2.08 9.00 24.27
C ALA A 23 2.37 10.32 23.54
N ILE A 24 1.84 10.50 22.33
CA ILE A 24 1.94 11.74 21.56
C ILE A 24 1.23 12.90 22.26
N ALA A 25 0.04 12.66 22.80
CA ALA A 25 -0.71 13.67 23.56
C ALA A 25 0.04 14.11 24.83
N GLU A 26 0.81 13.20 25.44
CA GLU A 26 1.60 13.47 26.65
C GLU A 26 2.93 14.20 26.38
N ASN A 27 3.41 14.26 25.13
CA ASN A 27 4.77 14.72 24.78
C ASN A 27 4.83 16.02 23.96
N ASN A 28 3.82 16.90 24.04
CA ASN A 28 3.81 18.22 23.35
C ASN A 28 4.03 18.16 21.83
N VAL A 29 3.69 17.04 21.19
CA VAL A 29 3.81 16.88 19.73
C VAL A 29 2.94 17.93 19.03
N LYS A 30 3.53 18.64 18.08
CA LYS A 30 2.88 19.76 17.37
C LYS A 30 2.22 19.36 16.05
N HIS A 31 2.69 18.27 15.43
CA HIS A 31 2.18 17.77 14.17
C HIS A 31 2.42 16.26 14.03
N ILE A 32 1.44 15.53 13.49
CA ILE A 32 1.49 14.09 13.24
C ILE A 32 1.51 13.85 11.73
N VAL A 33 2.54 13.17 11.21
CA VAL A 33 2.52 12.66 9.84
C VAL A 33 2.34 11.15 9.92
N TYR A 34 1.25 10.64 9.38
CA TYR A 34 0.91 9.22 9.46
C TYR A 34 0.84 8.58 8.08
N THR A 35 1.60 7.51 7.90
CA THR A 35 1.54 6.68 6.68
C THR A 35 0.35 5.75 6.79
N SER A 36 -0.74 6.19 6.17
CA SER A 36 -2.00 5.50 6.03
C SER A 36 -2.01 4.69 4.72
N MET A 37 -3.20 4.26 4.31
CA MET A 37 -3.43 3.48 3.09
C MET A 37 -4.50 4.13 2.23
N VAL A 38 -4.37 3.98 0.91
CA VAL A 38 -5.35 4.49 -0.06
C VAL A 38 -6.77 4.10 0.31
N GLN A 39 -7.69 5.04 0.11
CA GLN A 39 -9.10 4.87 0.44
C GLN A 39 -9.35 4.43 1.89
N ALA A 40 -8.56 4.90 2.87
CA ALA A 40 -8.86 4.74 4.29
C ALA A 40 -10.22 5.38 4.62
N ARG A 41 -11.28 4.57 4.49
CA ARG A 41 -12.70 4.88 4.68
C ARG A 41 -13.45 3.63 5.18
N PRO A 42 -14.67 3.78 5.73
CA PRO A 42 -15.49 2.65 6.14
C PRO A 42 -15.87 1.72 4.97
N ASN A 43 -16.15 0.45 5.29
CA ASN A 43 -16.66 -0.57 4.35
C ASN A 43 -15.72 -0.97 3.21
N THR A 44 -14.40 -0.85 3.40
CA THR A 44 -13.41 -1.44 2.50
C THR A 44 -13.28 -2.95 2.73
N ILE A 45 -12.84 -3.68 1.71
CA ILE A 45 -12.64 -5.13 1.74
C ILE A 45 -11.28 -5.47 2.34
N PHE A 46 -10.23 -4.72 1.97
CA PHE A 46 -8.90 -5.00 2.49
C PHE A 46 -8.82 -4.66 3.99
N GLN A 47 -8.49 -5.66 4.81
CA GLN A 47 -8.38 -5.51 6.27
C GLN A 47 -7.31 -4.48 6.67
N GLY A 48 -6.24 -4.33 5.87
CA GLY A 48 -5.22 -3.30 6.09
C GLY A 48 -5.82 -1.89 6.02
N THR A 49 -6.59 -1.59 4.98
CA THR A 49 -7.27 -0.29 4.82
C THR A 49 -8.25 0.00 5.96
N GLN A 50 -8.96 -1.03 6.46
CA GLN A 50 -9.85 -0.87 7.61
C GLN A 50 -9.08 -0.48 8.89
N THR A 51 -7.92 -1.10 9.12
CA THR A 51 -7.03 -0.76 10.24
C THR A 51 -6.57 0.69 10.13
N HIS A 52 -6.04 1.09 8.98
CA HIS A 52 -5.59 2.47 8.74
C HIS A 52 -6.71 3.51 8.90
N ASN A 53 -7.94 3.22 8.44
CA ASN A 53 -9.09 4.09 8.66
C ASN A 53 -9.39 4.28 10.16
N HIS A 54 -9.28 3.21 10.95
CA HIS A 54 -9.47 3.30 12.41
C HIS A 54 -8.38 4.17 13.07
N THR A 55 -7.12 3.98 12.70
CA THR A 55 -6.00 4.78 13.21
C THR A 55 -6.17 6.25 12.88
N GLU A 56 -6.59 6.53 11.65
CA GLU A 56 -6.92 7.86 11.17
C GLU A 56 -7.97 8.53 12.06
N GLU A 57 -9.06 7.84 12.38
CA GLU A 57 -10.08 8.35 13.30
C GLU A 57 -9.52 8.61 14.71
N LEU A 58 -8.70 7.70 15.25
CA LEU A 58 -8.03 7.89 16.54
C LEU A 58 -7.16 9.15 16.54
N ILE A 59 -6.36 9.36 15.48
CA ILE A 59 -5.50 10.55 15.36
C ILE A 59 -6.35 11.83 15.36
N ARG A 60 -7.49 11.85 14.65
CA ARG A 60 -8.40 13.00 14.64
C ARG A 60 -8.90 13.37 16.05
N THR A 61 -9.12 12.38 16.92
CA THR A 61 -9.58 12.63 18.30
C THR A 61 -8.58 13.40 19.18
N THR A 62 -7.28 13.35 18.83
CA THR A 62 -6.22 14.05 19.59
C THR A 62 -6.30 15.57 19.49
N LYS A 63 -6.94 16.09 18.44
CA LYS A 63 -6.94 17.51 18.04
C LYS A 63 -5.54 18.08 17.77
N ILE A 64 -4.51 17.23 17.67
CA ILE A 64 -3.18 17.62 17.20
C ILE A 64 -3.24 17.73 15.68
N PRO A 65 -2.71 18.81 15.08
CA PRO A 65 -2.61 18.92 13.63
C PRO A 65 -1.97 17.68 13.00
N TYR A 66 -2.49 17.23 11.86
CA TYR A 66 -2.01 16.02 11.20
C TYR A 66 -1.93 16.14 9.68
N THR A 67 -1.13 15.26 9.06
CA THR A 67 -1.18 14.95 7.64
C THR A 67 -1.20 13.44 7.43
N PHE A 68 -2.18 12.93 6.69
CA PHE A 68 -2.24 11.53 6.29
C PHE A 68 -1.65 11.34 4.90
N PHE A 69 -0.72 10.40 4.79
CA PHE A 69 -0.19 9.88 3.53
C PHE A 69 -0.83 8.54 3.28
N ARG A 70 -1.94 8.52 2.53
CA ARG A 70 -2.69 7.31 2.19
C ARG A 70 -2.01 6.62 1.02
N ASN A 71 -1.03 5.78 1.36
CA ASN A 71 -0.16 5.16 0.38
C ASN A 71 -0.87 4.03 -0.37
N SER A 72 -0.69 3.98 -1.68
CA SER A 72 -1.03 2.80 -2.47
C SER A 72 0.04 1.71 -2.26
N MET A 73 -0.11 0.60 -2.97
CA MET A 73 0.81 -0.52 -2.86
C MET A 73 2.21 -0.16 -3.33
N TYR A 74 3.21 -0.64 -2.60
CA TYR A 74 4.59 -0.28 -2.89
C TYR A 74 5.16 -1.05 -4.08
N MET A 75 5.93 -0.39 -4.94
CA MET A 75 6.65 -1.04 -6.03
C MET A 75 7.61 -2.12 -5.51
N GLU A 76 8.25 -1.90 -4.36
CA GLU A 76 9.19 -2.87 -3.81
C GLU A 76 8.50 -4.10 -3.20
N ALA A 77 7.16 -4.16 -3.18
CA ALA A 77 6.40 -5.39 -2.88
C ALA A 77 6.20 -6.27 -4.12
N ILE A 78 6.49 -5.77 -5.35
CA ILE A 78 6.30 -6.52 -6.58
C ILE A 78 7.02 -7.88 -6.58
N PRO A 79 8.29 -8.02 -6.13
CA PRO A 79 8.95 -9.32 -6.06
C PRO A 79 8.17 -10.36 -5.24
N GLU A 80 7.55 -9.94 -4.14
CA GLU A 80 6.75 -10.82 -3.29
C GLU A 80 5.42 -11.19 -3.98
N LEU A 81 4.80 -10.23 -4.68
CA LEU A 81 3.53 -10.43 -5.39
C LEU A 81 3.66 -11.32 -6.63
N ILE A 82 4.80 -11.27 -7.32
CA ILE A 82 5.06 -12.09 -8.51
C ILE A 82 5.71 -13.44 -8.15
N GLY A 83 6.14 -13.63 -6.91
CA GLY A 83 6.82 -14.84 -6.45
C GLY A 83 7.99 -15.21 -7.37
N ASN A 84 8.02 -16.45 -7.84
CA ASN A 84 9.08 -16.97 -8.70
C ASN A 84 8.81 -16.75 -10.21
N ALA A 85 7.98 -15.78 -10.59
CA ALA A 85 7.59 -15.56 -11.99
C ALA A 85 8.77 -15.32 -12.93
N LEU A 86 9.88 -14.76 -12.44
CA LEU A 86 11.10 -14.57 -13.26
C LEU A 86 11.77 -15.90 -13.64
N GLN A 87 11.54 -16.96 -12.87
CA GLN A 87 12.04 -18.30 -13.12
C GLN A 87 10.99 -19.19 -13.80
N THR A 88 9.71 -19.03 -13.45
CA THR A 88 8.61 -19.89 -13.91
C THR A 88 7.87 -19.35 -15.13
N ASN A 89 8.10 -18.09 -15.51
CA ASN A 89 7.36 -17.38 -16.55
C ASN A 89 5.85 -17.25 -16.27
N GLU A 90 5.44 -17.33 -15.00
CA GLU A 90 4.03 -17.27 -14.60
C GLU A 90 3.87 -16.49 -13.30
N ILE A 91 3.05 -15.44 -13.34
CA ILE A 91 2.52 -14.76 -12.16
C ILE A 91 1.19 -15.42 -11.81
N ARG A 92 1.12 -16.05 -10.64
CA ARG A 92 -0.11 -16.67 -10.12
C ARG A 92 -0.65 -15.77 -9.02
N TYR A 93 -1.71 -15.02 -9.31
CA TYR A 93 -2.27 -14.09 -8.34
C TYR A 93 -3.77 -13.88 -8.59
N PRO A 94 -4.64 -14.01 -7.56
CA PRO A 94 -6.08 -13.85 -7.72
C PRO A 94 -6.46 -12.37 -7.75
N SER A 95 -6.17 -11.66 -8.83
CA SER A 95 -6.53 -10.23 -8.96
C SER A 95 -7.74 -9.97 -9.84
N GLY A 96 -8.23 -10.97 -10.57
CA GLY A 96 -9.14 -10.73 -11.69
C GLY A 96 -8.56 -9.67 -12.64
N SER A 97 -9.41 -8.76 -13.10
CA SER A 97 -9.03 -7.55 -13.86
C SER A 97 -8.67 -6.35 -12.98
N GLY A 98 -8.59 -6.53 -11.65
CA GLY A 98 -8.26 -5.49 -10.69
C GLY A 98 -6.90 -4.85 -11.00
N LYS A 99 -6.79 -3.55 -10.70
CA LYS A 99 -5.60 -2.74 -10.98
C LYS A 99 -5.02 -2.13 -9.72
N VAL A 100 -3.71 -1.91 -9.74
CA VAL A 100 -2.94 -1.33 -8.64
C VAL A 100 -2.10 -0.15 -9.14
N SER A 101 -2.23 0.99 -8.49
CA SER A 101 -1.43 2.21 -8.75
C SER A 101 -0.13 2.18 -7.94
N PHE A 102 0.82 1.31 -8.31
CA PHE A 102 2.05 1.10 -7.55
C PHE A 102 2.85 2.40 -7.33
N VAL A 103 3.45 2.55 -6.14
CA VAL A 103 4.21 3.74 -5.75
C VAL A 103 5.56 3.37 -5.11
N SER A 104 6.63 4.12 -5.37
CA SER A 104 7.93 3.87 -4.74
C SER A 104 7.96 4.38 -3.30
N ARG A 105 8.57 3.60 -2.39
CA ARG A 105 8.86 4.06 -1.03
C ARG A 105 9.81 5.25 -0.99
N THR A 106 10.75 5.34 -1.94
CA THR A 106 11.68 6.48 -2.02
C THR A 106 10.94 7.77 -2.36
N ASP A 107 10.00 7.74 -3.31
CA ASP A 107 9.16 8.89 -3.64
C ASP A 107 8.26 9.30 -2.46
N ILE A 108 7.68 8.32 -1.75
CA ILE A 108 6.89 8.61 -0.54
C ILE A 108 7.75 9.30 0.51
N ALA A 109 8.97 8.82 0.75
CA ALA A 109 9.88 9.41 1.73
C ALA A 109 10.28 10.85 1.38
N GLU A 110 10.53 11.13 0.10
CA GLU A 110 10.77 12.50 -0.38
C GLU A 110 9.54 13.39 -0.20
N ALA A 111 8.35 12.92 -0.58
CA ALA A 111 7.12 13.68 -0.40
C ALA A 111 6.81 13.98 1.08
N ILE A 112 7.03 13.00 1.98
CA ILE A 112 6.93 13.21 3.43
C ILE A 112 7.94 14.26 3.90
N THR A 113 9.17 14.22 3.38
CA THR A 113 10.21 15.20 3.73
C THR A 113 9.81 16.61 3.33
N ASN A 114 9.29 16.80 2.11
CA ASN A 114 8.82 18.09 1.64
C ASN A 114 7.68 18.63 2.52
N VAL A 115 6.69 17.79 2.84
CA VAL A 115 5.59 18.15 3.74
C VAL A 115 6.05 18.53 5.14
N LEU A 116 7.08 17.85 5.69
CA LEU A 116 7.60 18.17 7.01
C LEU A 116 8.33 19.52 7.07
N THR A 117 8.71 20.09 5.93
CA THR A 117 9.39 21.39 5.84
C THR A 117 8.47 22.58 5.58
N GLU A 118 7.18 22.35 5.36
CA GLU A 118 6.18 23.38 5.03
C GLU A 118 5.02 23.39 6.04
N SER A 119 4.48 24.56 6.36
CA SER A 119 3.39 24.72 7.34
C SER A 119 1.97 24.60 6.77
N THR A 120 1.83 24.25 5.48
CA THR A 120 0.57 24.29 4.73
C THR A 120 -0.22 22.98 4.71
N HIS A 121 0.24 21.94 5.42
CA HIS A 121 -0.28 20.57 5.29
C HIS A 121 -1.17 20.10 6.45
N ASP A 122 -1.49 21.01 7.38
CA ASP A 122 -2.33 20.71 8.52
C ASP A 122 -3.73 20.23 8.10
N ASN A 123 -4.17 19.14 8.73
CA ASN A 123 -5.45 18.47 8.55
C ASN A 123 -5.72 18.03 7.10
N LYS A 124 -4.67 17.60 6.39
CA LYS A 124 -4.77 17.07 5.02
C LYS A 124 -4.70 15.55 5.02
N ALA A 125 -5.44 14.94 4.09
CA ALA A 125 -5.31 13.54 3.73
C ALA A 125 -4.97 13.48 2.24
N TYR A 126 -3.81 12.94 1.92
CA TYR A 126 -3.28 12.82 0.57
C TYR A 126 -3.39 11.38 0.11
N GLU A 127 -4.07 11.14 -1.00
CA GLU A 127 -4.02 9.85 -1.69
C GLU A 127 -2.69 9.79 -2.48
N ILE A 128 -1.83 8.85 -2.11
CA ILE A 128 -0.46 8.74 -2.62
C ILE A 128 -0.38 7.52 -3.53
N THR A 129 -0.54 7.75 -4.82
CA THR A 129 -0.64 6.71 -5.85
C THR A 129 0.46 6.85 -6.89
N GLY A 130 0.76 5.78 -7.62
CA GLY A 130 1.45 5.88 -8.90
C GLY A 130 0.65 6.70 -9.92
N SER A 131 1.33 7.18 -10.97
CA SER A 131 0.72 7.93 -12.07
C SER A 131 -0.13 7.07 -13.01
N THR A 132 0.03 5.73 -12.93
CA THR A 132 -0.69 4.73 -13.72
C THR A 132 -1.05 3.54 -12.85
N ALA A 133 -2.18 2.90 -13.12
CA ALA A 133 -2.62 1.67 -12.46
C ALA A 133 -2.52 0.48 -13.40
N TYR A 134 -1.99 -0.64 -12.90
CA TYR A 134 -1.69 -1.83 -13.67
C TYR A 134 -2.43 -3.04 -13.11
N SER A 135 -3.07 -3.80 -13.98
CA SER A 135 -3.51 -5.17 -13.69
C SER A 135 -2.29 -6.10 -13.64
N PHE A 136 -2.44 -7.27 -13.02
CA PHE A 136 -1.36 -8.27 -12.99
C PHE A 136 -1.01 -8.80 -14.40
N ALA A 137 -1.97 -8.83 -15.33
CA ALA A 137 -1.71 -9.10 -16.73
C ALA A 137 -0.90 -7.99 -17.43
N GLU A 138 -1.15 -6.72 -17.12
CA GLU A 138 -0.34 -5.60 -17.61
C GLU A 138 1.06 -5.59 -16.97
N LEU A 139 1.16 -5.94 -15.69
CA LEU A 139 2.44 -6.14 -14.99
C LEU A 139 3.26 -7.26 -15.63
N ALA A 140 2.64 -8.40 -15.94
CA ALA A 140 3.28 -9.51 -16.65
C ALA A 140 3.84 -9.08 -18.01
N LYS A 141 3.08 -8.27 -18.77
CA LYS A 141 3.53 -7.68 -20.03
C LYS A 141 4.70 -6.73 -19.86
N ALA A 142 4.66 -5.86 -18.84
CA ALA A 142 5.75 -4.93 -18.53
C ALA A 142 7.04 -5.69 -18.17
N ILE A 143 6.94 -6.71 -17.31
CA ILE A 143 8.07 -7.61 -16.99
C ILE A 143 8.59 -8.29 -18.24
N SER A 144 7.71 -8.82 -19.08
CA SER A 144 8.10 -9.50 -20.31
C SER A 144 8.90 -8.59 -21.26
N ALA A 145 8.46 -7.34 -21.40
CA ALA A 145 9.13 -6.35 -22.23
C ALA A 145 10.52 -5.98 -21.68
N GLU A 146 10.60 -5.61 -20.40
CA GLU A 146 11.84 -5.12 -19.78
C GLU A 146 12.88 -6.23 -19.55
N LYS A 147 12.44 -7.48 -19.34
CA LYS A 147 13.32 -8.63 -19.06
C LYS A 147 13.55 -9.55 -20.25
N SER A 148 12.86 -9.32 -21.38
CA SER A 148 12.94 -10.18 -22.56
C SER A 148 12.64 -11.66 -22.27
N ILE A 149 11.69 -11.91 -21.37
CA ILE A 149 11.13 -13.24 -21.04
C ILE A 149 9.62 -13.23 -21.30
N ASN A 150 8.97 -14.40 -21.42
CA ASN A 150 7.53 -14.47 -21.70
C ASN A 150 6.74 -14.79 -20.44
N VAL A 151 6.44 -13.79 -19.63
CA VAL A 151 5.68 -13.94 -18.39
C VAL A 151 4.19 -13.76 -18.65
N ASN A 152 3.37 -14.71 -18.18
CA ASN A 152 1.91 -14.62 -18.21
C ASN A 152 1.33 -14.44 -16.81
N HIS A 153 0.14 -13.85 -16.72
CA HIS A 153 -0.64 -13.83 -15.49
C HIS A 153 -1.72 -14.91 -15.55
N THR A 154 -1.74 -15.77 -14.54
CA THR A 154 -2.78 -16.76 -14.28
C THR A 154 -3.60 -16.28 -13.09
N ASP A 155 -4.86 -15.93 -13.34
CA ASP A 155 -5.84 -15.58 -12.32
C ASP A 155 -6.33 -16.87 -11.63
N ILE A 156 -5.65 -17.24 -10.54
CA ILE A 156 -6.00 -18.40 -9.72
C ILE A 156 -7.20 -18.09 -8.82
N SER A 157 -7.83 -19.12 -8.24
CA SER A 157 -8.91 -18.90 -7.28
C SER A 157 -8.37 -18.41 -5.93
N ASP A 158 -9.22 -17.76 -5.12
CA ASP A 158 -8.85 -17.37 -3.76
C ASP A 158 -8.53 -18.58 -2.87
N MET A 159 -9.15 -19.72 -3.16
CA MET A 159 -8.90 -20.99 -2.48
C MET A 159 -7.50 -21.50 -2.81
N ASP A 160 -7.13 -21.55 -4.09
CA ASP A 160 -5.80 -21.99 -4.52
C ASP A 160 -4.72 -21.06 -3.95
N PHE A 161 -4.94 -19.75 -4.00
CA PHE A 161 -4.00 -18.77 -3.43
C PHE A 161 -3.84 -18.97 -1.91
N ARG A 162 -4.94 -19.19 -1.19
CA ARG A 162 -4.91 -19.47 0.24
C ARG A 162 -4.10 -20.75 0.54
N GLU A 163 -4.35 -21.82 -0.20
CA GLU A 163 -3.64 -23.09 -0.04
C GLU A 163 -2.14 -22.94 -0.34
N GLU A 164 -1.78 -22.19 -1.39
CA GLU A 164 -0.40 -21.86 -1.72
C GLU A 164 0.29 -21.11 -0.57
N LEU A 165 -0.35 -20.07 -0.01
CA LEU A 165 0.20 -19.32 1.13
C LEU A 165 0.36 -20.18 2.39
N ILE A 166 -0.60 -21.07 2.69
CA ILE A 166 -0.51 -22.01 3.81
C ILE A 166 0.65 -22.99 3.60
N SER A 167 0.89 -23.44 2.37
CA SER A 167 2.01 -24.34 2.04
C SER A 167 3.38 -23.72 2.34
N TYR A 168 3.48 -22.39 2.29
CA TYR A 168 4.66 -21.62 2.72
C TYR A 168 4.76 -21.43 4.25
N GLN A 169 3.89 -22.10 5.03
CA GLN A 169 3.87 -22.04 6.50
C GLN A 169 3.64 -20.63 7.04
N MET A 170 2.93 -19.78 6.29
CA MET A 170 2.53 -18.47 6.77
C MET A 170 1.48 -18.59 7.90
N PRO A 171 1.52 -17.72 8.92
CA PRO A 171 0.47 -17.65 9.94
C PRO A 171 -0.90 -17.39 9.31
N VAL A 172 -1.97 -18.00 9.84
CA VAL A 172 -3.32 -17.93 9.26
C VAL A 172 -3.81 -16.49 9.11
N GLU A 173 -3.49 -15.63 10.07
CA GLU A 173 -3.84 -14.22 10.08
C GLU A 173 -3.16 -13.45 8.93
N VAL A 174 -1.91 -13.81 8.59
CA VAL A 174 -1.20 -13.26 7.44
C VAL A 174 -1.84 -13.73 6.13
N VAL A 175 -2.23 -15.01 6.07
CA VAL A 175 -2.95 -15.56 4.92
C VAL A 175 -4.28 -14.85 4.70
N ASP A 176 -5.07 -14.64 5.77
CA ASP A 176 -6.34 -13.90 5.72
C ASP A 176 -6.15 -12.46 5.24
N LEU A 177 -5.10 -11.78 5.74
CA LEU A 177 -4.75 -10.44 5.32
C LEU A 177 -4.44 -10.39 3.82
N LEU A 178 -3.57 -11.29 3.32
CA LEU A 178 -3.17 -11.33 1.91
C LEU A 178 -4.33 -11.70 0.98
N VAL A 179 -5.19 -12.64 1.38
CA VAL A 179 -6.42 -12.97 0.61
C VAL A 179 -7.37 -11.77 0.58
N SER A 180 -7.53 -11.05 1.70
CA SER A 180 -8.35 -9.83 1.72
C SER A 180 -7.77 -8.72 0.84
N MET A 181 -6.44 -8.63 0.73
CA MET A 181 -5.75 -7.70 -0.17
C MET A 181 -6.07 -8.00 -1.63
N ALA A 182 -5.95 -9.25 -2.04
CA ALA A 182 -6.31 -9.69 -3.39
C ALA A 182 -7.77 -9.37 -3.73
N ASN A 183 -8.69 -9.60 -2.79
CA ASN A 183 -10.10 -9.25 -2.96
C ASN A 183 -10.34 -7.73 -3.04
N GLY A 184 -9.61 -6.92 -2.26
CA GLY A 184 -9.61 -5.47 -2.38
C GLY A 184 -9.11 -4.99 -3.75
N ILE A 185 -8.07 -5.64 -4.30
CA ILE A 185 -7.57 -5.37 -5.65
C ILE A 185 -8.64 -5.69 -6.70
N LYS A 186 -9.29 -6.87 -6.64
CA LYS A 186 -10.40 -7.24 -7.53
C LYS A 186 -11.53 -6.21 -7.52
N ALA A 187 -11.84 -5.68 -6.34
CA ALA A 187 -12.88 -4.68 -6.14
C ALA A 187 -12.45 -3.25 -6.53
N GLY A 188 -11.20 -3.06 -6.95
CA GLY A 188 -10.67 -1.77 -7.43
C GLY A 188 -10.20 -0.82 -6.33
N GLU A 189 -10.02 -1.29 -5.09
CA GLU A 189 -9.61 -0.45 -3.95
C GLU A 189 -8.23 0.20 -4.15
N PHE A 190 -7.39 -0.40 -5.01
CA PHE A 190 -6.03 0.06 -5.33
C PHE A 190 -5.90 0.72 -6.72
N SER A 191 -7.00 0.86 -7.45
CA SER A 191 -6.99 1.29 -8.86
C SER A 191 -6.98 2.81 -9.06
N TYR A 192 -7.24 3.56 -7.98
CA TYR A 192 -7.34 5.02 -8.01
C TYR A 192 -5.98 5.66 -8.38
N ILE A 193 -6.02 6.74 -9.16
CA ILE A 193 -4.84 7.50 -9.58
C ILE A 193 -5.07 8.96 -9.19
N ASP A 194 -4.07 9.55 -8.54
CA ASP A 194 -4.03 10.93 -8.12
C ASP A 194 -2.69 11.59 -8.43
N SER A 195 -2.73 12.84 -8.87
CA SER A 195 -1.55 13.68 -9.13
C SER A 195 -0.85 14.20 -7.86
N THR A 196 -1.38 13.93 -6.68
CA THR A 196 -0.92 14.51 -5.41
C THR A 196 0.54 14.18 -5.13
N LEU A 197 0.99 12.95 -5.40
CA LEU A 197 2.39 12.59 -5.18
C LEU A 197 3.34 13.47 -6.01
N GLU A 198 3.11 13.59 -7.32
CA GLU A 198 3.97 14.41 -8.20
C GLU A 198 3.95 15.89 -7.80
N LYS A 199 2.80 16.40 -7.32
CA LYS A 199 2.69 17.76 -6.79
C LYS A 199 3.53 17.97 -5.53
N LEU A 200 3.51 17.00 -4.60
CA LEU A 200 4.32 17.05 -3.38
C LEU A 200 5.82 16.87 -3.67
N LEU A 201 6.17 16.11 -4.70
CA LEU A 201 7.55 15.93 -5.15
C LEU A 201 8.09 17.15 -5.92
N GLY A 202 7.24 17.85 -6.67
CA GLY A 202 7.67 18.86 -7.65
C GLY A 202 8.32 18.26 -8.91
N ARG A 203 8.19 16.95 -9.09
CA ARG A 203 8.70 16.17 -10.24
C ARG A 203 7.79 14.96 -10.47
N LYS A 204 7.98 14.26 -11.59
CA LYS A 204 7.31 12.97 -11.84
C LYS A 204 7.75 11.92 -10.81
N SER A 205 6.82 11.03 -10.47
CA SER A 205 7.14 9.82 -9.68
C SER A 205 7.88 8.80 -10.54
N LEU A 206 8.55 7.84 -9.87
CA LEU A 206 9.25 6.73 -10.51
C LEU A 206 8.29 5.93 -11.40
N ASP A 207 8.67 5.70 -12.65
CA ASP A 207 7.88 4.88 -13.56
C ASP A 207 8.00 3.40 -13.22
N LEU A 208 6.90 2.66 -13.35
CA LEU A 208 6.88 1.24 -13.04
C LEU A 208 7.85 0.44 -13.93
N ASN A 209 7.98 0.78 -15.21
CA ASN A 209 8.89 0.04 -16.11
C ASN A 209 10.35 0.31 -15.73
N GLU A 210 10.67 1.53 -15.28
CA GLU A 210 12.00 1.85 -14.76
C GLU A 210 12.31 1.02 -13.50
N PHE A 211 11.34 0.87 -12.60
CA PHE A 211 11.49 -0.02 -11.44
C PHE A 211 11.68 -1.49 -11.86
N ILE A 212 10.82 -2.00 -12.76
CA ILE A 212 10.89 -3.39 -13.26
C ILE A 212 12.24 -3.66 -13.91
N LYS A 213 12.79 -2.72 -14.68
CA LYS A 213 14.10 -2.86 -15.31
C LYS A 213 15.21 -3.15 -14.29
N GLY A 214 15.08 -2.64 -13.07
CA GLY A 214 16.00 -2.89 -11.95
C GLY A 214 15.82 -4.21 -11.19
N LEU A 215 14.72 -4.95 -11.41
CA LEU A 215 14.45 -6.26 -10.77
C LEU A 215 15.46 -7.36 -11.16
#